data_AF-A0A9D6SHA5-F1
#
_entry.id   AF-A0A9D6SHA5-F1
#
_cell.length_a   1.000
_cell.length_b   1.000
_cell.length_c   1.000
_cell.angle_alpha   90.00
_cell.angle_beta   90.00
_cell.angle_gamma   90.00
#
_symmetry.space_group_name_H-M   'P 1'
#
loop_
_entity.id
_entity.type
_entity.pdbx_description
1 polymer ?
#
loop_
_entity_poly.entity_id
_entity_poly.type
_entity_poly.pdbx_seq_one_letter_code
_entity_poly.pdbx_strand_id
1 'polypeptide(L)'
;MRRTRFMTWFFVVLSLAFFCLRDFRRALETPLVALLPWGWTGGFEALEDVGMMEQSYAYFKVSPWRLWLLRLGTGRILRRFYTLERYATPDELRRMANEAEKTRDYEFMAFAAEHLPRDMREDAFRLLDRAVTNDPSLTWMHYFIVIRYMDDCEKEPTRSLLLARVEKLQAWDPSNAAPHALRAAIIGYKRGEGWAAAGTDRSKIEVFLSRQLEWQKDMESAFAQPRYDSYTVRRFLLQRKILRKQGWDHPVIAASLMSSMRVPNLLPMRDYTNLLVLEKGANAEAAGQMDRALSLYRQAARFGERLHLQSQLKIEDLVGIALQLIAYEKLVPALKKAGKPDEAAQVEYARLQIRKTLDLETKNPLVHTANRAWSVVLINFSASLTWVFGILTFGCVVYVNGKRWVRKEKKGRIYELATVAENYVVLLCFVGCLGLYLASMPFAQNFAHYMSDPGPFPEVEHLVENSPATLAAPPFLRRELPLEGSLGAYATYVMAGLVVLVSVTVLAHWLGKRKARTAPAATA
;
A
#
# COMPACT_ATOMS: atom_id res chain seq x y z
N MET A 1 34.51 -20.90 32.05
CA MET A 1 34.25 -19.46 31.74
C MET A 1 34.82 -18.99 30.40
N ARG A 2 35.98 -19.46 29.91
CA ARG A 2 36.52 -19.02 28.60
C ARG A 2 35.64 -19.43 27.40
N ARG A 3 35.13 -20.68 27.37
CA ARG A 3 34.26 -21.17 26.27
C ARG A 3 32.92 -20.42 26.14
N THR A 4 32.27 -20.08 27.25
CA THR A 4 30.97 -19.40 27.22
C THR A 4 31.09 -17.98 26.66
N ARG A 5 32.14 -17.25 27.04
CA ARG A 5 32.37 -15.90 26.49
C ARG A 5 32.69 -15.89 25.00
N PHE A 6 33.42 -16.91 24.52
CA PHE A 6 33.70 -17.03 23.09
C PHE A 6 32.39 -17.12 22.29
N MET A 7 31.45 -17.95 22.75
CA MET A 7 30.13 -18.07 22.10
C MET A 7 29.34 -16.75 22.13
N THR A 8 29.35 -16.03 23.25
CA THR A 8 28.72 -14.70 23.33
C THR A 8 29.29 -13.75 22.29
N TRP A 9 30.62 -13.62 22.22
CA TRP A 9 31.27 -12.74 21.26
C TRP A 9 31.01 -13.16 19.83
N PHE A 10 31.02 -14.46 19.56
CA PHE A 10 30.69 -14.99 18.23
C PHE A 10 29.29 -14.56 17.78
N PHE A 11 28.27 -14.75 18.61
CA PHE A 11 26.90 -14.35 18.25
C PHE A 11 26.69 -12.83 18.23
N VAL A 12 27.42 -12.05 19.04
CA VAL A 12 27.43 -10.58 18.93
C VAL A 12 28.00 -10.16 17.57
N VAL A 13 29.14 -10.72 17.18
CA VAL A 13 29.77 -10.42 15.88
C VAL A 13 28.86 -10.82 14.72
N LEU A 14 28.23 -12.01 14.78
CA LEU A 14 27.27 -12.42 13.76
C LEU A 14 26.04 -11.52 13.70
N SER A 15 25.50 -11.11 14.84
CA SER A 15 24.36 -10.18 14.90
C SER A 15 24.75 -8.83 14.29
N LEU A 16 25.93 -8.30 14.63
CA LEU A 16 26.45 -7.05 14.07
C LEU A 16 26.71 -7.16 12.56
N ALA A 17 27.12 -8.33 12.05
CA ALA A 17 27.31 -8.54 10.63
C ALA A 17 26.01 -8.34 9.82
N PHE A 18 24.85 -8.69 10.37
CA PHE A 18 23.57 -8.40 9.72
C PHE A 18 23.34 -6.88 9.53
N PHE A 19 23.77 -6.04 10.48
CA PHE A 19 23.66 -4.58 10.34
C PHE A 19 24.56 -3.99 9.25
N CYS A 20 25.56 -4.73 8.77
CA CYS A 20 26.34 -4.33 7.60
C CYS A 20 25.58 -4.58 6.28
N LEU A 21 24.59 -5.49 6.28
CA LEU A 21 23.76 -5.77 5.10
C LEU A 21 22.75 -4.65 4.87
N ARG A 22 22.74 -4.07 3.65
CA ARG A 22 21.83 -2.97 3.28
C ARG A 22 20.36 -3.36 3.43
N ASP A 23 20.00 -4.56 2.98
CA ASP A 23 18.60 -5.02 2.98
C ASP A 23 18.10 -5.35 4.39
N PHE A 24 18.97 -5.86 5.26
CA PHE A 24 18.64 -6.09 6.66
C PHE A 24 18.36 -4.76 7.38
N ARG A 25 19.21 -3.74 7.19
CA ARG A 25 18.98 -2.40 7.76
C ARG A 25 17.63 -1.83 7.33
N ARG A 26 17.32 -1.94 6.03
CA ARG A 26 16.02 -1.53 5.46
C ARG A 26 14.86 -2.28 6.11
N ALA A 27 14.95 -3.60 6.22
CA ALA A 27 13.93 -4.42 6.85
C ALA A 27 13.74 -4.05 8.33
N LEU A 28 14.82 -3.76 9.07
CA LEU A 28 14.77 -3.40 10.48
C LEU A 28 14.17 -2.01 10.74
N GLU A 29 14.41 -1.04 9.85
CA GLU A 29 13.79 0.29 9.91
C GLU A 29 12.26 0.20 9.90
N THR A 30 11.71 -0.91 9.39
CA THR A 30 10.34 -0.88 8.94
C THR A 30 9.25 -1.28 9.96
N PRO A 31 9.45 -2.28 10.82
CA PRO A 31 8.52 -2.57 11.91
C PRO A 31 8.45 -1.47 12.97
N LEU A 32 9.50 -0.65 13.10
CA LEU A 32 9.43 0.56 13.93
C LEU A 32 8.30 1.49 13.47
N VAL A 33 7.99 1.51 12.18
CA VAL A 33 6.86 2.27 11.61
C VAL A 33 5.52 1.71 12.06
N ALA A 34 5.39 0.38 12.05
CA ALA A 34 4.14 -0.31 12.36
C ALA A 34 3.76 -0.28 13.84
N LEU A 35 4.76 -0.14 14.72
CA LEU A 35 4.55 0.07 16.16
C LEU A 35 4.07 1.50 16.47
N LEU A 36 4.23 2.42 15.54
CA LEU A 36 3.78 3.80 15.67
C LEU A 36 2.34 3.91 15.12
N PRO A 37 1.50 4.82 15.65
CA PRO A 37 0.09 4.95 15.29
C PRO A 37 -0.20 5.43 13.85
N TRP A 38 0.73 5.22 12.92
CA TRP A 38 0.72 5.66 11.51
C TRP A 38 -0.49 5.18 10.70
N GLY A 39 -1.06 4.02 11.01
CA GLY A 39 -2.29 3.54 10.37
C GLY A 39 -3.52 4.46 10.59
N TRP A 40 -3.36 5.51 11.40
CA TRP A 40 -4.41 6.46 11.75
C TRP A 40 -4.16 7.83 11.10
N THR A 41 -2.95 8.38 11.09
CA THR A 41 -2.73 9.80 10.73
C THR A 41 -3.07 10.17 9.29
N GLY A 42 -2.81 9.30 8.30
CA GLY A 42 -3.19 9.57 6.91
C GLY A 42 -4.71 9.52 6.66
N GLY A 43 -5.42 8.68 7.41
CA GLY A 43 -6.88 8.68 7.43
C GLY A 43 -7.44 9.84 8.25
N PHE A 44 -6.75 10.25 9.32
CA PHE A 44 -7.17 11.36 10.17
C PHE A 44 -7.02 12.72 9.49
N GLU A 45 -5.95 13.01 8.73
CA GLU A 45 -5.89 14.25 7.94
C GLU A 45 -7.01 14.28 6.87
N ALA A 46 -7.29 13.14 6.22
CA ALA A 46 -8.42 13.04 5.29
C ALA A 46 -9.79 13.13 5.97
N LEU A 47 -9.93 12.69 7.23
CA LEU A 47 -11.17 12.78 8.01
C LEU A 47 -11.32 14.14 8.72
N GLU A 48 -10.21 14.82 9.00
CA GLU A 48 -10.12 16.18 9.54
C GLU A 48 -10.49 17.20 8.45
N ASP A 49 -9.94 17.03 7.24
CA ASP A 49 -10.28 17.82 6.06
C ASP A 49 -11.75 17.66 5.63
N VAL A 50 -12.39 16.53 5.97
CA VAL A 50 -13.81 16.21 5.63
C VAL A 50 -14.76 16.43 6.82
N GLY A 51 -14.28 16.96 7.95
CA GLY A 51 -15.13 17.26 9.12
C GLY A 51 -15.73 16.02 9.82
N MET A 52 -15.26 14.81 9.51
CA MET A 52 -15.75 13.53 10.07
C MET A 52 -14.98 13.07 11.32
N MET A 53 -14.17 13.93 11.91
CA MET A 53 -13.33 13.59 13.06
C MET A 53 -14.15 13.02 14.23
N GLU A 54 -15.27 13.67 14.62
CA GLU A 54 -16.09 13.24 15.77
C GLU A 54 -16.74 11.87 15.61
N GLN A 55 -17.30 11.57 14.43
CA GLN A 55 -17.89 10.25 14.15
C GLN A 55 -16.84 9.14 14.13
N SER A 56 -15.65 9.46 13.62
CA SER A 56 -14.53 8.54 13.60
C SER A 56 -14.04 8.21 15.01
N TYR A 57 -13.95 9.20 15.91
CA TYR A 57 -13.53 8.97 17.31
C TYR A 57 -14.46 8.01 18.06
N ALA A 58 -15.78 8.12 17.86
CA ALA A 58 -16.77 7.23 18.47
C ALA A 58 -16.65 5.79 17.95
N TYR A 59 -16.37 5.62 16.65
CA TYR A 59 -16.30 4.31 16.01
C TYR A 59 -15.05 3.50 16.43
N PHE A 60 -14.00 4.19 16.86
CA PHE A 60 -12.66 3.63 16.92
C PHE A 60 -12.06 3.46 18.33
N LYS A 61 -12.73 3.94 19.38
CA LYS A 61 -12.33 3.80 20.81
C LYS A 61 -10.83 4.02 21.06
N VAL A 62 -10.28 5.12 20.56
CA VAL A 62 -8.84 5.42 20.71
C VAL A 62 -8.55 5.88 22.14
N SER A 63 -7.49 5.34 22.76
CA SER A 63 -7.10 5.77 24.11
C SER A 63 -6.49 7.19 24.11
N PRO A 64 -6.79 8.03 25.13
CA PRO A 64 -6.32 9.43 25.21
C PRO A 64 -4.80 9.61 25.13
N TRP A 65 -4.02 8.66 25.65
CA TRP A 65 -2.55 8.74 25.61
C TRP A 65 -1.97 8.57 24.19
N ARG A 66 -2.67 7.89 23.28
CA ARG A 66 -2.25 7.76 21.87
C ARG A 66 -2.42 9.08 21.12
N LEU A 67 -3.49 9.82 21.41
CA LEU A 67 -3.70 11.19 20.91
C LEU A 67 -2.64 12.15 21.44
N TRP A 68 -2.21 11.98 22.69
CA TRP A 68 -1.14 12.77 23.27
C TRP A 68 0.21 12.54 22.57
N LEU A 69 0.57 11.29 22.24
CA LEU A 69 1.80 11.00 21.45
C LEU A 69 1.78 11.58 20.04
N LEU A 70 0.61 11.62 19.39
CA LEU A 70 0.43 12.26 18.08
C LEU A 70 0.66 13.79 18.16
N ARG A 71 0.20 14.44 19.24
CA ARG A 71 0.38 15.88 19.46
C ARG A 71 1.83 16.29 19.78
N LEU A 72 2.68 15.37 20.24
CA LEU A 72 4.09 15.65 20.57
C LEU A 72 5.03 15.84 19.36
N GLY A 73 4.51 16.01 18.14
CA GLY A 73 5.33 16.25 16.94
C GLY A 73 6.07 15.02 16.41
N THR A 74 5.91 13.86 17.06
CA THR A 74 6.49 12.58 16.62
C THR A 74 6.01 12.21 15.21
N GLY A 75 4.75 12.51 14.86
CA GLY A 75 4.20 12.29 13.51
C GLY A 75 4.98 13.03 12.41
N ARG A 76 5.40 14.28 12.64
CA ARG A 76 6.19 15.07 11.66
C ARG A 76 7.60 14.52 11.46
N ILE A 77 8.29 14.19 12.54
CA ILE A 77 9.62 13.58 12.50
C ILE A 77 9.55 12.25 11.74
N LEU A 78 8.53 11.45 12.01
CA LEU A 78 8.33 10.16 11.36
C LEU A 78 7.92 10.29 9.90
N ARG A 79 7.13 11.29 9.52
CA ARG A 79 6.71 11.50 8.12
C ARG A 79 7.90 11.76 7.21
N ARG A 80 8.90 12.46 7.74
CA ARG A 80 10.18 12.62 7.07
C ARG A 80 10.90 11.30 6.81
N PHE A 81 10.74 10.24 7.61
CA PHE A 81 11.47 8.99 7.34
C PHE A 81 10.82 8.09 6.28
N TYR A 82 9.53 8.29 5.99
CA TYR A 82 8.76 7.35 5.17
C TYR A 82 8.29 7.93 3.84
N THR A 83 8.26 9.25 3.73
CA THR A 83 7.87 9.94 2.49
C THR A 83 9.09 10.47 1.76
N LEU A 84 8.88 11.03 0.57
CA LEU A 84 9.92 11.74 -0.19
C LEU A 84 10.64 12.82 0.65
N GLU A 85 9.99 13.34 1.70
CA GLU A 85 10.58 14.27 2.67
C GLU A 85 11.83 13.73 3.39
N ARG A 86 12.13 12.42 3.30
CA ARG A 86 13.41 11.83 3.75
C ARG A 86 14.60 12.37 2.99
N TYR A 87 14.38 12.63 1.71
CA TYR A 87 15.41 12.98 0.76
C TYR A 87 15.29 14.44 0.30
N ALA A 88 14.06 14.94 0.17
CA ALA A 88 13.80 16.31 -0.20
C ALA A 88 12.52 16.80 0.49
N THR A 89 12.68 17.74 1.42
CA THR A 89 11.57 18.57 1.92
C THR A 89 10.87 19.29 0.74
N PRO A 90 9.63 19.77 0.89
CA PRO A 90 8.94 20.50 -0.17
C PRO A 90 9.76 21.65 -0.78
N ASP A 91 10.45 22.43 0.06
CA ASP A 91 11.31 23.52 -0.40
C ASP A 91 12.58 23.03 -1.11
N GLU A 92 13.17 21.92 -0.65
CA GLU A 92 14.26 21.25 -1.36
C GLU A 92 13.81 20.73 -2.72
N LEU A 93 12.67 20.06 -2.79
CA LEU A 93 12.11 19.54 -4.02
C LEU A 93 11.82 20.68 -5.01
N ARG A 94 11.29 21.81 -4.53
CA ARG A 94 11.10 23.03 -5.33
C ARG A 94 12.42 23.60 -5.84
N ARG A 95 13.45 23.68 -4.98
CA ARG A 95 14.80 24.13 -5.40
C ARG A 95 15.39 23.20 -6.46
N MET A 96 15.31 21.89 -6.26
CA MET A 96 15.76 20.90 -7.24
C MET A 96 14.97 20.99 -8.54
N ALA A 97 13.67 21.29 -8.50
CA ALA A 97 12.88 21.51 -9.71
C ALA A 97 13.33 22.75 -10.50
N ASN A 98 13.71 23.83 -9.80
CA ASN A 98 14.28 25.02 -10.43
C ASN A 98 15.68 24.75 -11.01
N GLU A 99 16.49 23.91 -10.35
CA GLU A 99 17.78 23.42 -10.89
C GLU A 99 17.56 22.55 -12.15
N ALA A 100 16.56 21.67 -12.11
CA ALA A 100 16.15 20.82 -13.22
C ALA A 100 15.70 21.66 -14.42
N GLU A 101 15.03 22.78 -14.21
CA GLU A 101 14.69 23.73 -15.29
C GLU A 101 15.94 24.27 -16.00
N LYS A 102 16.97 24.65 -15.23
CA LYS A 102 18.24 25.15 -15.80
C LYS A 102 19.00 24.05 -16.57
N THR A 103 18.95 22.82 -16.05
CA THR A 103 19.64 21.65 -16.64
C THR A 103 18.79 20.92 -17.69
N ARG A 104 17.58 21.43 -17.99
CA ARG A 104 16.62 20.83 -18.93
C ARG A 104 16.18 19.40 -18.57
N ASP A 105 16.14 19.10 -17.27
CA ASP A 105 15.65 17.82 -16.74
C ASP A 105 14.13 17.87 -16.51
N TYR A 106 13.38 17.95 -17.61
CA TYR A 106 11.92 18.15 -17.58
C TYR A 106 11.17 16.97 -16.93
N GLU A 107 11.72 15.76 -16.99
CA GLU A 107 11.21 14.59 -16.27
C GLU A 107 11.24 14.80 -14.76
N PHE A 108 12.35 15.31 -14.21
CA PHE A 108 12.43 15.65 -12.80
C PHE A 108 11.48 16.78 -12.43
N MET A 109 11.30 17.78 -13.30
CA MET A 109 10.32 18.85 -13.06
C MET A 109 8.88 18.31 -12.97
N ALA A 110 8.49 17.41 -13.87
CA ALA A 110 7.17 16.78 -13.85
C ALA A 110 7.00 15.87 -12.61
N PHE A 111 8.03 15.12 -12.24
CA PHE A 111 8.07 14.37 -10.99
C PHE A 111 7.88 15.30 -9.78
N ALA A 112 8.63 16.40 -9.70
CA ALA A 112 8.53 17.35 -8.60
C ALA A 112 7.13 17.97 -8.50
N ALA A 113 6.57 18.41 -9.63
CA ALA A 113 5.22 18.94 -9.72
C ALA A 113 4.17 17.99 -9.10
N GLU A 114 4.27 16.70 -9.40
CA GLU A 114 3.37 15.69 -8.83
C GLU A 114 3.49 15.56 -7.32
N HIS A 115 4.67 15.78 -6.73
CA HIS A 115 4.94 15.48 -5.33
C HIS A 115 4.93 16.72 -4.42
N LEU A 116 4.80 17.93 -4.96
CA LEU A 116 4.65 19.14 -4.16
C LEU A 116 3.38 19.12 -3.29
N PRO A 117 3.43 19.60 -2.04
CA PRO A 117 2.28 19.69 -1.14
C PRO A 117 1.06 20.39 -1.75
N ARG A 118 -0.12 20.17 -1.15
CA ARG A 118 -1.39 20.70 -1.66
C ARG A 118 -1.45 22.22 -1.67
N ASP A 119 -0.94 22.84 -0.61
CA ASP A 119 -0.80 24.29 -0.46
C ASP A 119 0.15 24.93 -1.49
N MET A 120 0.97 24.13 -2.19
CA MET A 120 1.83 24.55 -3.30
C MET A 120 1.25 24.24 -4.69
N ARG A 121 -0.08 24.16 -4.82
CA ARG A 121 -0.78 23.81 -6.07
C ARG A 121 -0.37 24.66 -7.28
N GLU A 122 -0.24 25.97 -7.11
CA GLU A 122 0.11 26.87 -8.21
C GLU A 122 1.51 26.60 -8.74
N ASP A 123 2.47 26.33 -7.84
CA ASP A 123 3.81 25.92 -8.21
C ASP A 123 3.81 24.56 -8.92
N ALA A 124 3.03 23.59 -8.44
CA ALA A 124 2.88 22.29 -9.08
C ALA A 124 2.37 22.44 -10.53
N PHE A 125 1.33 23.24 -10.73
CA PHE A 125 0.80 23.53 -12.06
C PHE A 125 1.83 24.23 -12.95
N ARG A 126 2.50 25.27 -12.46
CA ARG A 126 3.53 26.01 -13.19
C ARG A 126 4.69 25.10 -13.61
N LEU A 127 5.18 24.27 -12.71
CA LEU A 127 6.28 23.35 -12.99
C LEU A 127 5.88 22.32 -14.06
N LEU A 128 4.68 21.73 -13.95
CA LEU A 128 4.22 20.79 -14.95
C LEU A 128 3.98 21.45 -16.31
N ASP A 129 3.30 22.59 -16.36
CA ASP A 129 3.04 23.30 -17.61
C ASP A 129 4.37 23.67 -18.32
N ARG A 130 5.40 24.07 -17.55
CA ARG A 130 6.75 24.30 -18.10
C ARG A 130 7.42 23.01 -18.58
N ALA A 131 7.34 21.92 -17.81
CA ALA A 131 7.90 20.63 -18.24
C ALA A 131 7.26 20.17 -19.56
N VAL A 132 5.93 20.22 -19.68
CA VAL A 132 5.17 19.82 -20.88
C VAL A 132 5.45 20.76 -22.07
N THR A 133 5.60 22.06 -21.83
CA THR A 133 5.92 23.02 -22.90
C THR A 133 7.27 22.70 -23.55
N ASN A 134 8.25 22.25 -22.76
CA ASN A 134 9.58 21.90 -23.27
C ASN A 134 9.69 20.45 -23.73
N ASP A 135 8.92 19.54 -23.13
CA ASP A 135 8.81 18.13 -23.52
C ASP A 135 7.32 17.70 -23.58
N PRO A 136 6.69 17.84 -24.76
CA PRO A 136 5.29 17.46 -24.96
C PRO A 136 4.98 15.98 -24.70
N SER A 137 5.99 15.10 -24.65
CA SER A 137 5.80 13.68 -24.31
C SER A 137 5.33 13.48 -22.87
N LEU A 138 5.50 14.48 -22.00
CA LEU A 138 5.07 14.48 -20.60
C LEU A 138 3.60 14.94 -20.41
N THR A 139 2.85 15.23 -21.47
CA THR A 139 1.47 15.73 -21.39
C THR A 139 0.55 14.82 -20.54
N TRP A 140 0.79 13.51 -20.54
CA TRP A 140 0.04 12.54 -19.71
C TRP A 140 0.12 12.83 -18.20
N MET A 141 1.14 13.53 -17.71
CA MET A 141 1.26 13.89 -16.29
C MET A 141 0.15 14.84 -15.81
N HIS A 142 -0.53 15.56 -16.74
CA HIS A 142 -1.73 16.32 -16.38
C HIS A 142 -2.81 15.43 -15.76
N TYR A 143 -2.89 14.16 -16.15
CA TYR A 143 -3.84 13.21 -15.58
C TYR A 143 -3.69 13.09 -14.05
N PHE A 144 -2.47 12.87 -13.57
CA PHE A 144 -2.21 12.67 -12.14
C PHE A 144 -2.29 13.96 -11.32
N ILE A 145 -1.85 15.08 -11.91
CA ILE A 145 -2.05 16.39 -11.29
C ILE A 145 -3.54 16.67 -11.12
N VAL A 146 -4.37 16.36 -12.12
CA VAL A 146 -5.81 16.59 -12.00
C VAL A 146 -6.42 15.74 -10.89
N ILE A 147 -6.07 14.44 -10.81
CA ILE A 147 -6.56 13.55 -9.75
C ILE A 147 -6.11 14.01 -8.36
N ARG A 148 -4.87 14.51 -8.22
CA ARG A 148 -4.31 15.01 -6.94
C ARG A 148 -5.14 16.15 -6.36
N TYR A 149 -5.57 17.07 -7.21
CA TYR A 149 -6.30 18.29 -6.83
C TYR A 149 -7.81 18.20 -7.11
N MET A 150 -8.33 17.01 -7.41
CA MET A 150 -9.75 16.81 -7.68
C MET A 150 -10.64 17.19 -6.49
N ASP A 151 -10.14 17.05 -5.25
CA ASP A 151 -10.90 17.44 -4.06
C ASP A 151 -11.16 18.94 -3.96
N ASP A 152 -10.35 19.75 -4.65
CA ASP A 152 -10.50 21.21 -4.70
C ASP A 152 -11.40 21.67 -5.86
N CYS A 153 -11.95 20.75 -6.67
CA CYS A 153 -12.65 21.10 -7.91
C CYS A 153 -14.04 21.73 -7.69
N GLU A 154 -14.53 21.78 -6.45
CA GLU A 154 -15.75 22.52 -6.11
C GLU A 154 -15.54 24.04 -6.15
N LYS A 155 -14.29 24.49 -5.98
CA LYS A 155 -13.93 25.91 -5.88
C LYS A 155 -13.36 26.39 -7.21
N GLU A 156 -13.91 27.48 -7.75
CA GLU A 156 -13.21 28.25 -8.80
C GLU A 156 -12.02 29.02 -8.20
N PRO A 157 -10.94 29.26 -8.96
CA PRO A 157 -10.73 28.90 -10.37
C PRO A 157 -10.22 27.47 -10.59
N THR A 158 -10.08 26.67 -9.54
CA THR A 158 -9.46 25.33 -9.60
C THR A 158 -10.14 24.43 -10.61
N ARG A 159 -11.48 24.40 -10.62
CA ARG A 159 -12.24 23.57 -11.57
C ARG A 159 -11.91 23.89 -13.02
N SER A 160 -11.96 25.17 -13.40
CA SER A 160 -11.64 25.62 -14.75
C SER A 160 -10.20 25.26 -15.14
N LEU A 161 -9.27 25.40 -14.19
CA LEU A 161 -7.87 24.99 -14.36
C LEU A 161 -7.72 23.48 -14.57
N LEU A 162 -8.47 22.64 -13.84
CA LEU A 162 -8.44 21.19 -14.01
C LEU A 162 -9.02 20.79 -15.37
N LEU A 163 -10.17 21.35 -15.76
CA LEU A 163 -10.81 21.07 -17.06
C LEU A 163 -9.91 21.45 -18.24
N ALA A 164 -9.25 22.61 -18.20
CA ALA A 164 -8.31 23.02 -19.25
C ALA A 164 -7.15 22.02 -19.42
N ARG A 165 -6.70 21.38 -18.33
CA ARG A 165 -5.64 20.35 -18.38
C ARG A 165 -6.16 19.02 -18.93
N VAL A 166 -7.41 18.67 -18.63
CA VAL A 166 -8.07 17.52 -19.27
C VAL A 166 -8.24 17.75 -20.77
N GLU A 167 -8.55 18.98 -21.21
CA GLU A 167 -8.63 19.32 -22.63
C GLU A 167 -7.28 19.19 -23.34
N LYS A 168 -6.19 19.69 -22.73
CA LYS A 168 -4.82 19.45 -23.24
C LYS A 168 -4.52 17.96 -23.38
N LEU A 169 -4.90 17.17 -22.37
CA LEU A 169 -4.68 15.73 -22.36
C LEU A 169 -5.49 15.01 -23.46
N GLN A 170 -6.75 15.40 -23.67
CA GLN A 170 -7.60 14.87 -24.72
C GLN A 170 -7.09 15.24 -26.12
N ALA A 171 -6.57 16.45 -26.30
CA ALA A 171 -5.97 16.86 -27.58
C ALA A 171 -4.70 16.06 -27.90
N TRP A 172 -3.88 15.75 -26.88
CA TRP A 172 -2.67 14.95 -27.04
C TRP A 172 -2.96 13.46 -27.23
N ASP A 173 -3.97 12.92 -26.56
CA ASP A 173 -4.41 11.53 -26.68
C ASP A 173 -5.92 11.42 -26.94
N PRO A 174 -6.36 11.70 -28.18
CA PRO A 174 -7.78 11.75 -28.53
C PRO A 174 -8.45 10.37 -28.64
N SER A 175 -7.66 9.29 -28.73
CA SER A 175 -8.18 7.92 -28.88
C SER A 175 -8.28 7.17 -27.55
N ASN A 176 -7.90 7.81 -26.44
CA ASN A 176 -7.94 7.21 -25.12
C ASN A 176 -9.21 7.61 -24.37
N ALA A 177 -9.83 6.63 -23.70
CA ALA A 177 -11.00 6.82 -22.85
C ALA A 177 -10.68 7.58 -21.55
N ALA A 178 -9.43 7.52 -21.06
CA ALA A 178 -9.07 8.05 -19.75
C ALA A 178 -9.32 9.57 -19.57
N PRO A 179 -9.02 10.46 -20.53
CA PRO A 179 -9.31 11.89 -20.40
C PRO A 179 -10.81 12.20 -20.30
N HIS A 180 -11.64 11.49 -21.08
CA HIS A 180 -13.09 11.62 -21.02
C HIS A 180 -13.66 11.15 -19.68
N ALA A 181 -13.19 9.99 -19.20
CA ALA A 181 -13.57 9.48 -17.88
C ALA A 181 -13.13 10.43 -16.75
N LEU A 182 -11.96 11.06 -16.87
CA LEU A 182 -11.47 12.05 -15.92
C LEU A 182 -12.32 13.34 -15.94
N ARG A 183 -12.75 13.82 -17.11
CA ARG A 183 -13.68 14.95 -17.22
C ARG A 183 -15.01 14.64 -16.53
N ALA A 184 -15.56 13.44 -16.80
CA ALA A 184 -16.76 12.96 -16.13
C ALA A 184 -16.58 12.90 -14.61
N ALA A 185 -15.41 12.45 -14.11
CA ALA A 185 -15.11 12.43 -12.69
C ALA A 185 -15.15 13.84 -12.06
N ILE A 186 -14.58 14.86 -12.72
CA ILE A 186 -14.66 16.27 -12.27
C ILE A 186 -16.12 16.75 -12.21
N ILE A 187 -16.94 16.42 -13.22
CA ILE A 187 -18.37 16.78 -13.25
C ILE A 187 -19.13 16.09 -12.12
N GLY A 188 -18.81 14.83 -11.83
CA GLY A 188 -19.41 14.06 -10.73
C GLY A 188 -19.06 14.64 -9.36
N TYR A 189 -17.81 15.02 -9.16
CA TYR A 189 -17.32 15.55 -7.88
C TYR A 189 -18.00 16.86 -7.46
N LYS A 190 -18.30 17.76 -8.41
CA LYS A 190 -19.04 19.03 -8.17
C LYS A 190 -20.35 18.84 -7.40
N ARG A 191 -20.95 17.65 -7.45
CA ARG A 191 -22.32 17.42 -6.99
C ARG A 191 -22.41 16.97 -5.53
N GLY A 192 -21.29 16.92 -4.80
CA GLY A 192 -21.25 16.73 -3.35
C GLY A 192 -22.04 15.52 -2.87
N GLU A 193 -22.57 15.59 -1.63
CA GLU A 193 -23.34 14.57 -0.89
C GLU A 193 -24.51 13.89 -1.66
N GLY A 194 -24.90 14.41 -2.82
CA GLY A 194 -25.88 13.77 -3.72
C GLY A 194 -25.30 12.67 -4.61
N TRP A 195 -23.96 12.58 -4.76
CA TRP A 195 -23.32 11.41 -5.34
C TRP A 195 -23.40 10.29 -4.32
N ALA A 196 -24.28 9.33 -4.60
CA ALA A 196 -24.65 8.26 -3.69
C ALA A 196 -23.47 7.70 -2.89
N ALA A 197 -23.43 8.04 -1.61
CA ALA A 197 -22.52 7.46 -0.65
C ALA A 197 -22.66 5.93 -0.67
N ALA A 198 -21.60 5.23 -0.29
CA ALA A 198 -21.62 3.78 -0.13
C ALA A 198 -22.83 3.38 0.76
N GLY A 199 -23.76 2.59 0.20
CA GLY A 199 -24.99 2.17 0.87
C GLY A 199 -26.28 2.88 0.42
N THR A 200 -26.19 3.88 -0.45
CA THR A 200 -27.39 4.46 -1.09
C THR A 200 -28.06 3.41 -1.98
N ASP A 201 -29.39 3.34 -1.95
CA ASP A 201 -30.18 2.49 -2.83
C ASP A 201 -29.83 2.77 -4.30
N ARG A 202 -29.36 1.73 -5.01
CA ARG A 202 -28.88 1.80 -6.40
C ARG A 202 -29.91 2.41 -7.35
N SER A 203 -31.20 2.13 -7.15
CA SER A 203 -32.27 2.66 -7.99
C SER A 203 -32.32 4.20 -7.97
N LYS A 204 -32.01 4.82 -6.83
CA LYS A 204 -31.95 6.28 -6.68
C LYS A 204 -30.73 6.87 -7.38
N ILE A 205 -29.63 6.12 -7.41
CA ILE A 205 -28.40 6.51 -8.11
C ILE A 205 -28.67 6.58 -9.61
N GLU A 206 -29.33 5.56 -10.16
CA GLU A 206 -29.64 5.46 -11.59
C GLU A 206 -30.51 6.65 -12.05
N VAL A 207 -31.62 6.93 -11.34
CA VAL A 207 -32.49 8.08 -11.64
C VAL A 207 -31.75 9.42 -11.53
N PHE A 208 -30.85 9.55 -10.56
CA PHE A 208 -30.04 10.76 -10.43
C PHE A 208 -29.09 10.90 -11.63
N LEU A 209 -28.35 9.84 -11.97
CA LEU A 209 -27.38 9.83 -13.06
C LEU A 209 -28.03 10.00 -14.43
N SER A 210 -29.25 9.49 -14.64
CA SER A 210 -29.99 9.63 -15.90
C SER A 210 -30.37 11.09 -16.22
N ARG A 211 -30.34 11.98 -15.23
CA ARG A 211 -30.54 13.44 -15.41
C ARG A 211 -29.24 14.20 -15.64
N GLN A 212 -28.08 13.57 -15.46
CA GLN A 212 -26.78 14.22 -15.58
C GLN A 212 -26.22 14.20 -17.01
N LEU A 213 -26.83 14.99 -17.90
CA LEU A 213 -26.53 14.97 -19.34
C LEU A 213 -25.05 15.24 -19.68
N GLU A 214 -24.40 16.22 -19.03
CA GLU A 214 -22.98 16.52 -19.26
C GLU A 214 -22.08 15.34 -18.89
N TRP A 215 -22.32 14.73 -17.72
CA TRP A 215 -21.57 13.57 -17.26
C TRP A 215 -21.79 12.37 -18.18
N GLN A 216 -23.04 12.12 -18.59
CA GLN A 216 -23.36 11.04 -19.52
C GLN A 216 -22.68 11.22 -20.87
N LYS A 217 -22.62 12.44 -21.39
CA LYS A 217 -21.96 12.75 -22.67
C LYS A 217 -20.47 12.42 -22.62
N ASP A 218 -19.79 12.78 -21.53
CA ASP A 218 -18.37 12.47 -21.36
C ASP A 218 -18.13 10.97 -21.15
N MET A 219 -18.99 10.29 -20.38
CA MET A 219 -18.91 8.83 -20.23
C MET A 219 -19.22 8.08 -21.53
N GLU A 220 -20.19 8.54 -22.32
CA GLU A 220 -20.49 8.00 -23.65
C GLU A 220 -19.27 8.14 -24.57
N SER A 221 -18.63 9.32 -24.53
CA SER A 221 -17.39 9.57 -25.26
C SER A 221 -16.29 8.62 -24.81
N ALA A 222 -16.09 8.43 -23.51
CA ALA A 222 -15.14 7.46 -22.98
C ALA A 222 -15.42 6.03 -23.47
N PHE A 223 -16.69 5.60 -23.46
CA PHE A 223 -17.10 4.27 -23.91
C PHE A 223 -17.01 4.08 -25.43
N ALA A 224 -16.97 5.16 -26.20
CA ALA A 224 -16.77 5.14 -27.65
C ALA A 224 -15.28 5.02 -28.03
N GLN A 225 -14.35 5.35 -27.14
CA GLN A 225 -12.92 5.34 -27.47
C GLN A 225 -12.36 3.92 -27.65
N PRO A 226 -11.45 3.71 -28.61
CA PRO A 226 -10.91 2.39 -28.95
C PRO A 226 -9.88 1.86 -27.95
N ARG A 227 -9.33 2.70 -27.06
CA ARG A 227 -8.39 2.26 -26.02
C ARG A 227 -8.63 2.91 -24.66
N TYR A 228 -8.14 2.25 -23.62
CA TYR A 228 -8.02 2.79 -22.27
C TYR A 228 -6.58 2.62 -21.76
N ASP A 229 -5.96 3.73 -21.35
CA ASP A 229 -4.64 3.76 -20.69
C ASP A 229 -4.70 4.84 -19.59
N SER A 230 -4.60 4.45 -18.31
CA SER A 230 -4.60 5.41 -17.18
C SER A 230 -3.27 6.13 -16.99
N TYR A 231 -2.27 5.82 -17.81
CA TYR A 231 -0.90 6.30 -17.74
C TYR A 231 -0.14 5.85 -16.48
N THR A 232 -0.71 4.94 -15.70
CA THR A 232 -0.17 4.58 -14.39
C THR A 232 1.17 3.87 -14.51
N VAL A 233 1.37 2.97 -15.47
CA VAL A 233 2.70 2.37 -15.71
C VAL A 233 3.73 3.44 -16.12
N ARG A 234 3.35 4.42 -16.96
CA ARG A 234 4.26 5.50 -17.35
C ARG A 234 4.70 6.32 -16.14
N ARG A 235 3.77 6.63 -15.24
CA ARG A 235 4.05 7.27 -13.95
C ARG A 235 5.04 6.45 -13.13
N PHE A 236 4.80 5.16 -12.99
CA PHE A 236 5.71 4.27 -12.25
C PHE A 236 7.11 4.25 -12.82
N LEU A 237 7.22 4.14 -14.15
CA LEU A 237 8.51 4.14 -14.84
C LEU A 237 9.25 5.46 -14.63
N LEU A 238 8.55 6.59 -14.72
CA LEU A 238 9.11 7.91 -14.43
C LEU A 238 9.61 8.00 -12.98
N GLN A 239 8.78 7.63 -12.01
CA GLN A 239 9.15 7.66 -10.59
C GLN A 239 10.36 6.77 -10.32
N ARG A 240 10.36 5.52 -10.81
CA ARG A 240 11.49 4.60 -10.68
C ARG A 240 12.77 5.20 -11.27
N LYS A 241 12.69 5.78 -12.47
CA LYS A 241 13.83 6.42 -13.14
C LYS A 241 14.40 7.56 -12.30
N ILE A 242 13.56 8.45 -11.78
CA ILE A 242 13.97 9.56 -10.93
C ILE A 242 14.56 9.07 -9.60
N LEU A 243 13.91 8.11 -8.93
CA LEU A 243 14.44 7.55 -7.69
C LEU A 243 15.84 6.96 -7.87
N ARG A 244 16.09 6.23 -8.97
CA ARG A 244 17.44 5.72 -9.28
C ARG A 244 18.43 6.85 -9.55
N LYS A 245 18.05 7.80 -10.41
CA LYS A 245 18.91 8.92 -10.81
C LYS A 245 19.37 9.76 -9.61
N GLN A 246 18.50 9.92 -8.60
CA GLN A 246 18.78 10.69 -7.40
C GLN A 246 19.35 9.86 -6.23
N GLY A 247 19.50 8.54 -6.39
CA GLY A 247 19.91 7.65 -5.28
C GLY A 247 18.86 7.53 -4.17
N TRP A 248 17.58 7.74 -4.50
CA TRP A 248 16.41 7.63 -3.62
C TRP A 248 15.71 6.26 -3.77
N ASP A 249 16.43 5.25 -4.27
CA ASP A 249 15.98 3.87 -4.51
C ASP A 249 15.72 3.06 -3.22
N HIS A 250 15.08 3.68 -2.23
CA HIS A 250 14.78 3.07 -0.95
C HIS A 250 13.41 2.38 -0.98
N PRO A 251 13.30 1.10 -0.52
CA PRO A 251 12.05 0.35 -0.59
C PRO A 251 10.86 1.07 0.05
N VAL A 252 11.11 1.67 1.21
CA VAL A 252 10.10 2.44 1.95
C VAL A 252 9.61 3.66 1.16
N ILE A 253 10.50 4.36 0.44
CA ILE A 253 10.08 5.52 -0.36
C ILE A 253 9.30 5.08 -1.58
N ALA A 254 9.79 4.08 -2.31
CA ALA A 254 9.03 3.53 -3.43
C ALA A 254 7.64 3.09 -2.96
N ALA A 255 7.56 2.29 -1.88
CA ALA A 255 6.31 1.88 -1.28
C ALA A 255 5.41 3.05 -0.87
N SER A 256 5.98 4.12 -0.28
CA SER A 256 5.21 5.31 0.10
C SER A 256 4.73 6.12 -1.11
N LEU A 257 5.54 6.27 -2.15
CA LEU A 257 5.12 6.94 -3.37
C LEU A 257 3.95 6.17 -3.99
N MET A 258 4.07 4.84 -4.03
CA MET A 258 3.03 3.95 -4.53
C MET A 258 1.75 4.00 -3.69
N SER A 259 1.85 3.95 -2.36
CA SER A 259 0.67 4.04 -1.49
C SER A 259 0.01 5.43 -1.53
N SER A 260 0.78 6.47 -1.83
CA SER A 260 0.27 7.84 -2.01
C SER A 260 -0.33 8.10 -3.40
N MET A 261 -0.19 7.14 -4.33
CA MET A 261 -0.82 7.29 -5.63
C MET A 261 -2.32 7.18 -5.48
N ARG A 262 -2.99 8.23 -5.94
CA ARG A 262 -4.41 8.15 -6.19
C ARG A 262 -4.64 7.30 -7.43
N VAL A 263 -5.19 6.11 -7.22
CA VAL A 263 -5.74 5.28 -8.30
C VAL A 263 -6.89 6.08 -8.94
N PRO A 264 -7.03 6.03 -10.29
CA PRO A 264 -8.20 6.57 -10.95
C PRO A 264 -9.49 6.12 -10.27
N ASN A 265 -10.43 7.05 -10.08
CA ASN A 265 -11.75 6.64 -9.65
C ASN A 265 -12.44 5.92 -10.82
N LEU A 266 -12.48 4.60 -10.77
CA LEU A 266 -13.10 3.75 -11.78
C LEU A 266 -14.61 3.54 -11.55
N LEU A 267 -15.15 4.02 -10.42
CA LEU A 267 -16.58 3.90 -10.10
C LEU A 267 -17.51 4.54 -11.14
N PRO A 268 -17.21 5.74 -11.71
CA PRO A 268 -18.06 6.33 -12.75
C PRO A 268 -18.26 5.43 -13.96
N MET A 269 -17.26 4.61 -14.33
CA MET A 269 -17.41 3.63 -15.42
C MET A 269 -18.41 2.54 -15.06
N ARG A 270 -18.36 2.03 -13.82
CA ARG A 270 -19.34 1.07 -13.31
C ARG A 270 -20.74 1.66 -13.26
N ASP A 271 -20.86 2.89 -12.78
CA ASP A 271 -22.14 3.57 -12.65
C ASP A 271 -22.76 3.85 -14.03
N TYR A 272 -21.95 4.23 -15.02
CA TYR A 272 -22.42 4.38 -16.39
C TYR A 272 -22.81 3.04 -17.02
N THR A 273 -22.07 1.97 -16.77
CA THR A 273 -22.47 0.61 -17.19
C THR A 273 -23.82 0.21 -16.58
N ASN A 274 -24.06 0.49 -15.29
CA ASN A 274 -25.36 0.25 -14.67
C ASN A 274 -26.47 1.07 -15.35
N LEU A 275 -26.23 2.36 -15.61
CA LEU A 275 -27.17 3.21 -16.33
C LEU A 275 -27.51 2.65 -17.73
N LEU A 276 -26.51 2.17 -18.48
CA LEU A 276 -26.71 1.56 -19.78
C LEU A 276 -27.52 0.26 -19.71
N VAL A 277 -27.20 -0.61 -18.75
CA VAL A 277 -27.72 -1.98 -18.68
C VAL A 277 -29.03 -2.06 -17.90
N LEU A 278 -29.07 -1.51 -16.70
CA LEU A 278 -30.19 -1.68 -15.76
C LEU A 278 -31.34 -0.69 -16.02
N GLU A 279 -31.04 0.49 -16.55
CA GLU A 279 -32.06 1.50 -16.85
C GLU A 279 -32.33 1.60 -18.36
N LYS A 280 -31.38 2.10 -19.15
CA LYS A 280 -31.62 2.40 -20.58
C LYS A 280 -31.92 1.14 -21.40
N GLY A 281 -31.13 0.08 -21.22
CA GLY A 281 -31.28 -1.18 -21.93
C GLY A 281 -32.55 -1.93 -21.52
N ALA A 282 -32.83 -2.02 -20.22
CA ALA A 282 -34.05 -2.63 -19.70
C ALA A 282 -35.32 -1.89 -20.19
N ASN A 283 -35.31 -0.55 -20.19
CA ASN A 283 -36.42 0.25 -20.71
C ASN A 283 -36.62 0.04 -22.21
N ALA A 284 -35.54 -0.03 -22.99
CA ALA A 284 -35.63 -0.34 -24.42
C ALA A 284 -36.20 -1.75 -24.66
N GLU A 285 -35.80 -2.74 -23.87
CA GLU A 285 -36.32 -4.10 -23.95
C GLU A 285 -37.81 -4.17 -23.59
N ALA A 286 -38.23 -3.49 -22.52
CA ALA A 286 -39.62 -3.39 -22.10
C ALA A 286 -40.50 -2.69 -23.15
N ALA A 287 -39.94 -1.71 -23.86
CA ALA A 287 -40.59 -1.02 -24.97
C ALA A 287 -40.58 -1.80 -26.29
N GLY A 288 -40.09 -3.05 -26.30
CA GLY A 288 -40.00 -3.88 -27.51
C GLY A 288 -38.88 -3.45 -28.49
N GLN A 289 -38.03 -2.50 -28.11
CA GLN A 289 -36.90 -1.99 -28.92
C GLN A 289 -35.66 -2.89 -28.74
N MET A 290 -35.78 -4.16 -29.12
CA MET A 290 -34.77 -5.17 -28.83
C MET A 290 -33.37 -4.84 -29.39
N ASP A 291 -33.28 -4.31 -30.62
CA ASP A 291 -31.99 -3.94 -31.22
C ASP A 291 -31.26 -2.85 -30.43
N ARG A 292 -32.02 -1.88 -29.90
CA ARG A 292 -31.48 -0.82 -29.05
C ARG A 292 -30.99 -1.37 -27.71
N ALA A 293 -31.76 -2.25 -27.08
CA ALA A 293 -31.36 -2.90 -25.82
C ALA A 293 -30.06 -3.70 -26.01
N LEU A 294 -29.99 -4.53 -27.06
CA LEU A 294 -28.78 -5.29 -27.40
C LEU A 294 -27.58 -4.39 -27.67
N SER A 295 -27.76 -3.26 -28.36
CA SER A 295 -26.69 -2.29 -28.60
C SER A 295 -26.12 -1.71 -27.30
N LEU A 296 -26.98 -1.32 -26.36
CA LEU A 296 -26.57 -0.76 -25.07
C LEU A 296 -25.82 -1.80 -24.20
N TYR A 297 -26.34 -3.03 -24.14
CA TYR A 297 -25.68 -4.12 -23.43
C TYR A 297 -24.31 -4.45 -24.04
N ARG A 298 -24.21 -4.51 -25.37
CA ARG A 298 -22.93 -4.75 -26.07
C ARG A 298 -21.94 -3.60 -25.89
N GLN A 299 -22.39 -2.35 -25.84
CA GLN A 299 -21.53 -1.20 -25.58
C GLN A 299 -20.85 -1.33 -24.21
N ALA A 300 -21.62 -1.66 -23.16
CA ALA A 300 -21.08 -1.91 -21.83
C ALA A 300 -20.10 -3.09 -21.79
N ALA A 301 -20.47 -4.22 -22.41
CA ALA A 301 -19.62 -5.40 -22.49
C ALA A 301 -18.29 -5.12 -23.19
N ARG A 302 -18.32 -4.49 -24.37
CA ARG A 302 -17.12 -4.15 -25.15
C ARG A 302 -16.20 -3.19 -24.42
N PHE A 303 -16.73 -2.23 -23.67
CA PHE A 303 -15.89 -1.34 -22.86
C PHE A 303 -15.21 -2.13 -21.73
N GLY A 304 -15.96 -2.99 -21.03
CA GLY A 304 -15.41 -3.87 -20.00
C GLY A 304 -14.34 -4.84 -20.53
N GLU A 305 -14.51 -5.38 -21.74
CA GLU A 305 -13.52 -6.20 -22.43
C GLU A 305 -12.26 -5.41 -22.77
N ARG A 306 -12.40 -4.20 -23.33
CA ARG A 306 -11.23 -3.34 -23.60
C ARG A 306 -10.47 -3.01 -22.33
N LEU A 307 -11.18 -2.64 -21.26
CA LEU A 307 -10.57 -2.33 -19.97
C LEU A 307 -9.85 -3.56 -19.41
N HIS A 308 -10.46 -4.74 -19.45
CA HIS A 308 -9.85 -6.00 -19.02
C HIS A 308 -8.57 -6.33 -19.81
N LEU A 309 -8.65 -6.34 -21.15
CA LEU A 309 -7.55 -6.76 -22.02
C LEU A 309 -6.41 -5.76 -22.12
N GLN A 310 -6.69 -4.46 -21.92
CA GLN A 310 -5.69 -3.39 -22.01
C GLN A 310 -5.24 -2.86 -20.65
N SER A 311 -5.85 -3.35 -19.56
CA SER A 311 -5.47 -2.94 -18.21
C SER A 311 -4.01 -3.22 -17.95
N GLN A 312 -3.38 -2.28 -17.27
CA GLN A 312 -2.01 -2.44 -16.78
C GLN A 312 -1.97 -2.56 -15.26
N LEU A 313 -3.15 -2.54 -14.64
CA LEU A 313 -3.38 -2.60 -13.21
C LEU A 313 -4.42 -3.68 -12.93
N LYS A 314 -4.18 -4.49 -11.91
CA LYS A 314 -5.15 -5.51 -11.46
C LYS A 314 -6.49 -4.89 -11.05
N ILE A 315 -6.49 -3.67 -10.52
CA ILE A 315 -7.76 -3.00 -10.18
C ILE A 315 -8.56 -2.62 -11.44
N GLU A 316 -7.90 -2.23 -12.53
CA GLU A 316 -8.55 -1.93 -13.81
C GLU A 316 -9.07 -3.22 -14.45
N ASP A 317 -8.28 -4.30 -14.42
CA ASP A 317 -8.66 -5.65 -14.81
C ASP A 317 -9.96 -6.08 -14.12
N LEU A 318 -9.99 -6.03 -12.78
CA LEU A 318 -11.13 -6.41 -11.96
C LEU A 318 -12.37 -5.54 -12.24
N VAL A 319 -12.20 -4.24 -12.48
CA VAL A 319 -13.31 -3.38 -12.89
C VAL A 319 -13.81 -3.77 -14.27
N GLY A 320 -12.93 -3.99 -15.26
CA GLY A 320 -13.29 -4.45 -16.59
C GLY A 320 -14.11 -5.74 -16.58
N ILE A 321 -13.67 -6.71 -15.77
CA ILE A 321 -14.39 -7.95 -15.48
C ILE A 321 -15.78 -7.66 -14.89
N ALA A 322 -15.88 -6.78 -13.90
CA ALA A 322 -17.16 -6.43 -13.29
C ALA A 322 -18.13 -5.80 -14.31
N LEU A 323 -17.65 -4.91 -15.19
CA LEU A 323 -18.48 -4.31 -16.24
C LEU A 323 -19.01 -5.36 -17.23
N GLN A 324 -18.15 -6.32 -17.62
CA GLN A 324 -18.56 -7.44 -18.48
C GLN A 324 -19.64 -8.30 -17.81
N LEU A 325 -19.46 -8.66 -16.54
CA LEU A 325 -20.43 -9.49 -15.82
C LEU A 325 -21.80 -8.80 -15.69
N ILE A 326 -21.83 -7.49 -15.39
CA ILE A 326 -23.08 -6.70 -15.36
C ILE A 326 -23.76 -6.75 -16.73
N ALA A 327 -23.02 -6.52 -17.81
CA ALA A 327 -23.57 -6.51 -19.16
C ALA A 327 -24.05 -7.91 -19.61
N TYR A 328 -23.26 -8.95 -19.38
CA TYR A 328 -23.55 -10.33 -19.80
C TYR A 328 -24.79 -10.90 -19.12
N GLU A 329 -25.06 -10.50 -17.87
CA GLU A 329 -26.26 -10.92 -17.15
C GLU A 329 -27.56 -10.54 -17.89
N LYS A 330 -27.59 -9.37 -18.54
CA LYS A 330 -28.74 -8.93 -19.36
C LYS A 330 -28.62 -9.31 -20.83
N LEU A 331 -27.40 -9.34 -21.37
CA LEU A 331 -27.16 -9.61 -22.79
C LEU A 331 -27.55 -11.04 -23.19
N VAL A 332 -27.23 -12.04 -22.37
CA VAL A 332 -27.53 -13.46 -22.67
C VAL A 332 -29.02 -13.73 -22.85
N PRO A 333 -29.92 -13.38 -21.90
CA PRO A 333 -31.36 -13.58 -22.10
C PRO A 333 -31.92 -12.72 -23.23
N ALA A 334 -31.45 -11.49 -23.41
CA ALA A 334 -31.90 -10.63 -24.50
C ALA A 334 -31.54 -11.20 -25.89
N LEU A 335 -30.33 -11.77 -26.06
CA LEU A 335 -29.93 -12.45 -27.30
C LEU A 335 -30.81 -13.67 -27.60
N LYS A 336 -31.15 -14.47 -26.58
CA LYS A 336 -32.08 -15.60 -26.75
C LYS A 336 -33.46 -15.13 -27.21
N LYS A 337 -34.00 -14.08 -26.58
CA LYS A 337 -35.31 -13.48 -26.94
C LYS A 337 -35.29 -12.87 -28.34
N ALA A 338 -34.15 -12.37 -28.79
CA ALA A 338 -33.94 -11.86 -30.15
C ALA A 338 -33.69 -12.94 -31.21
N GLY A 339 -33.78 -14.23 -30.86
CA GLY A 339 -33.54 -15.33 -31.80
C GLY A 339 -32.06 -15.52 -32.18
N LYS A 340 -31.12 -15.12 -31.30
CA LYS A 340 -29.67 -15.23 -31.51
C LYS A 340 -29.02 -16.21 -30.51
N PRO A 341 -29.37 -17.51 -30.53
CA PRO A 341 -28.93 -18.48 -29.53
C PRO A 341 -27.41 -18.74 -29.57
N ASP A 342 -26.79 -18.72 -30.75
CA ASP A 342 -25.35 -18.98 -30.89
C ASP A 342 -24.52 -17.86 -30.25
N GLU A 343 -24.88 -16.60 -30.51
CA GLU A 343 -24.27 -15.45 -29.83
C GLU A 343 -24.50 -15.52 -28.32
N ALA A 344 -25.70 -15.91 -27.87
CA ALA A 344 -25.99 -16.06 -26.45
C ALA A 344 -25.12 -17.13 -25.79
N ALA A 345 -24.88 -18.25 -26.48
CA ALA A 345 -24.02 -19.32 -25.99
C ALA A 345 -22.55 -18.89 -25.88
N GLN A 346 -22.05 -18.11 -26.86
CA GLN A 346 -20.70 -17.55 -26.81
C GLN A 346 -20.52 -16.58 -25.62
N VAL A 347 -21.48 -15.67 -25.42
CA VAL A 347 -21.45 -14.71 -24.30
C VAL A 347 -21.56 -15.43 -22.96
N GLU A 348 -22.43 -16.41 -22.83
CA GLU A 348 -22.57 -17.20 -21.60
C GLU A 348 -21.29 -18.01 -21.30
N TYR A 349 -20.64 -18.58 -22.32
CA TYR A 349 -19.35 -19.25 -22.15
C TYR A 349 -18.28 -18.28 -21.62
N ALA A 350 -18.15 -17.09 -22.22
CA ALA A 350 -17.20 -16.07 -21.75
C ALA A 350 -17.49 -15.66 -20.29
N ARG A 351 -18.76 -15.44 -19.95
CA ARG A 351 -19.20 -15.15 -18.58
C ARG A 351 -18.83 -16.26 -17.59
N LEU A 352 -19.00 -17.53 -17.97
CA LEU A 352 -18.64 -18.68 -17.14
C LEU A 352 -17.13 -18.81 -16.94
N GLN A 353 -16.33 -18.54 -17.98
CA GLN A 353 -14.86 -18.51 -17.86
C GLN A 353 -14.41 -17.45 -16.85
N ILE A 354 -14.93 -16.24 -16.96
CA ILE A 354 -14.64 -15.15 -16.02
C ILE A 354 -14.97 -15.57 -14.58
N ARG A 355 -16.18 -16.13 -14.35
CA ARG A 355 -16.58 -16.60 -13.03
C ARG A 355 -15.68 -17.71 -12.51
N LYS A 356 -15.27 -18.66 -13.36
CA LYS A 356 -14.35 -19.73 -12.98
C LYS A 356 -12.98 -19.17 -12.57
N THR A 357 -12.46 -18.19 -13.29
CA THR A 357 -11.19 -17.53 -12.94
C THR A 357 -11.29 -16.82 -11.59
N LEU A 358 -12.35 -16.03 -11.36
CA LEU A 358 -12.59 -15.37 -10.07
C LEU A 358 -12.78 -16.37 -8.92
N ASP A 359 -13.46 -17.49 -9.18
CA ASP A 359 -13.63 -18.56 -8.20
C ASP A 359 -12.29 -19.22 -7.84
N LEU A 360 -11.40 -19.43 -8.81
CA LEU A 360 -10.06 -19.99 -8.57
C LEU A 360 -9.17 -19.01 -7.80
N GLU A 361 -9.22 -17.73 -8.12
CA GLU A 361 -8.50 -16.67 -7.39
C GLU A 361 -9.01 -16.58 -5.93
N THR A 362 -10.32 -16.61 -5.72
CA THR A 362 -10.93 -16.47 -4.38
C THR A 362 -10.82 -17.74 -3.51
N LYS A 363 -10.88 -18.94 -4.11
CA LYS A 363 -10.87 -20.22 -3.39
C LYS A 363 -9.47 -20.79 -3.15
N ASN A 364 -8.40 -20.12 -3.55
CA ASN A 364 -7.03 -20.55 -3.24
C ASN A 364 -6.46 -19.76 -2.05
N PRO A 365 -6.82 -20.13 -0.80
CA PRO A 365 -6.38 -19.41 0.41
C PRO A 365 -4.86 -19.41 0.59
N LEU A 366 -4.16 -20.36 -0.06
CA LEU A 366 -2.71 -20.45 -0.03
C LEU A 366 -2.03 -19.40 -0.93
N VAL A 367 -2.70 -18.92 -1.98
CA VAL A 367 -2.09 -18.04 -2.98
C VAL A 367 -2.09 -16.56 -2.56
N HIS A 368 -3.12 -16.07 -1.85
CA HIS A 368 -3.26 -14.61 -1.63
C HIS A 368 -3.10 -14.12 -0.19
N THR A 369 -3.67 -14.79 0.81
CA THR A 369 -3.82 -14.19 2.15
C THR A 369 -2.92 -14.81 3.21
N ALA A 370 -2.75 -16.13 3.19
CA ALA A 370 -1.92 -16.80 4.19
C ALA A 370 -0.46 -16.32 4.11
N ASN A 371 0.20 -16.44 2.95
CA ASN A 371 1.64 -16.19 2.88
C ASN A 371 2.01 -14.71 3.16
N ARG A 372 1.19 -13.76 2.69
CA ARG A 372 1.43 -12.32 2.86
C ARG A 372 1.31 -11.89 4.31
N ALA A 373 0.18 -12.20 4.93
CA ALA A 373 -0.09 -11.77 6.29
C ALA A 373 0.87 -12.46 7.29
N TRP A 374 1.23 -13.72 7.03
CA TRP A 374 2.29 -14.41 7.77
C TRP A 374 3.66 -13.77 7.63
N SER A 375 4.03 -13.36 6.42
CA SER A 375 5.30 -12.66 6.19
C SER A 375 5.37 -11.33 6.95
N VAL A 376 4.28 -10.56 6.94
CA VAL A 376 4.16 -9.32 7.71
C VAL A 376 4.32 -9.59 9.21
N VAL A 377 3.62 -10.60 9.73
CA VAL A 377 3.72 -10.99 11.15
C VAL A 377 5.14 -11.41 11.48
N LEU A 378 5.76 -12.26 10.66
CA LEU A 378 7.11 -12.78 10.90
C LEU A 378 8.17 -11.68 10.86
N ILE A 379 8.08 -10.74 9.92
CA ILE A 379 8.97 -9.57 9.83
C ILE A 379 8.82 -8.69 11.08
N ASN A 380 7.58 -8.32 11.45
CA ASN A 380 7.34 -7.47 12.61
C ASN A 380 7.77 -8.14 13.91
N PHE A 381 7.46 -9.43 14.07
CA PHE A 381 7.87 -10.23 15.22
C PHE A 381 9.40 -10.31 15.30
N SER A 382 10.08 -10.68 14.22
CA SER A 382 11.54 -10.82 14.20
C SER A 382 12.26 -9.50 14.43
N ALA A 383 11.76 -8.40 13.87
CA ALA A 383 12.31 -7.07 14.15
C ALA A 383 12.08 -6.65 15.61
N SER A 384 10.90 -6.94 16.18
CA SER A 384 10.62 -6.66 17.60
C SER A 384 11.56 -7.44 18.51
N LEU A 385 11.79 -8.74 18.23
CA LEU A 385 12.79 -9.54 18.95
C LEU A 385 14.19 -8.94 18.80
N THR A 386 14.56 -8.53 17.59
CA THR A 386 15.87 -7.88 17.31
C THR A 386 16.05 -6.62 18.14
N TRP A 387 15.05 -5.74 18.21
CA TRP A 387 15.12 -4.52 19.00
C TRP A 387 15.18 -4.79 20.50
N VAL A 388 14.25 -5.59 21.03
CA VAL A 388 14.17 -5.89 22.47
C VAL A 388 15.44 -6.58 22.95
N PHE A 389 15.87 -7.64 22.26
CA PHE A 389 17.06 -8.37 22.65
C PHE A 389 18.36 -7.65 22.27
N GLY A 390 18.34 -6.76 21.27
CA GLY A 390 19.46 -5.88 20.97
C GLY A 390 19.73 -4.89 22.11
N ILE A 391 18.68 -4.21 22.61
CA ILE A 391 18.79 -3.28 23.75
C ILE A 391 19.20 -4.03 25.02
N LEU A 392 18.58 -5.17 25.31
CA LEU A 392 18.93 -5.99 26.47
C LEU A 392 20.37 -6.53 26.38
N THR A 393 20.82 -6.94 25.19
CA THR A 393 22.20 -7.38 24.93
C THR A 393 23.15 -6.24 25.25
N PHE A 394 22.91 -5.06 24.68
CA PHE A 394 23.73 -3.88 24.90
C PHE A 394 23.81 -3.53 26.39
N GLY A 395 22.66 -3.48 27.07
CA GLY A 395 22.58 -3.21 28.50
C GLY A 395 23.34 -4.25 29.35
N CYS A 396 23.20 -5.54 29.04
CA CYS A 396 23.92 -6.61 29.75
C CYS A 396 25.44 -6.51 29.53
N VAL A 397 25.89 -6.32 28.30
CA VAL A 397 27.31 -6.19 27.96
C VAL A 397 27.92 -4.97 28.65
N VAL A 398 27.26 -3.80 28.57
CA VAL A 398 27.72 -2.58 29.23
C VAL A 398 27.75 -2.76 30.75
N TYR A 399 26.70 -3.32 31.34
CA TYR A 399 26.63 -3.54 32.79
C TYR A 399 27.70 -4.51 33.29
N VAL A 400 27.85 -5.68 32.65
CA VAL A 400 28.80 -6.71 33.06
C VAL A 400 30.24 -6.22 32.91
N ASN A 401 30.58 -5.54 31.80
CA ASN A 401 31.93 -5.02 31.59
C ASN A 401 32.22 -3.80 32.47
N GLY A 402 31.28 -2.85 32.58
CA GLY A 402 31.41 -1.70 33.46
C GLY A 402 31.58 -2.10 34.93
N LYS A 403 30.79 -3.05 35.41
CA LYS A 403 30.91 -3.56 36.79
C LYS A 403 32.24 -4.27 37.04
N ARG A 404 32.75 -5.03 36.07
CA ARG A 404 34.10 -5.62 36.16
C ARG A 404 35.19 -4.58 36.24
N TRP A 405 35.03 -3.45 35.56
CA TRP A 405 36.01 -2.39 35.59
C TRP A 405 36.00 -1.65 36.94
N VAL A 406 34.82 -1.31 37.46
CA VAL A 406 34.68 -0.51 38.68
C VAL A 406 34.84 -1.32 39.98
N ARG A 407 34.34 -2.57 40.03
CA ARG A 407 34.36 -3.40 41.26
C ARG A 407 34.61 -4.88 40.95
N LYS A 408 35.88 -5.25 40.76
CA LYS A 408 36.31 -6.62 40.44
C LYS A 408 35.86 -7.68 41.46
N GLU A 409 35.74 -7.30 42.74
CA GLU A 409 35.58 -8.27 43.84
C GLU A 409 34.13 -8.60 44.23
N LYS A 410 33.16 -7.68 44.01
CA LYS A 410 31.78 -7.88 44.49
C LYS A 410 30.84 -8.43 43.40
N LYS A 411 30.68 -9.76 43.37
CA LYS A 411 29.69 -10.47 42.54
C LYS A 411 28.32 -10.50 43.22
N GLY A 412 27.58 -9.39 43.16
CA GLY A 412 26.17 -9.36 43.60
C GLY A 412 25.25 -10.20 42.71
N ARG A 413 24.07 -10.61 43.22
CA ARG A 413 23.09 -11.44 42.49
C ARG A 413 22.72 -10.90 41.10
N ILE A 414 22.56 -9.57 40.97
CA ILE A 414 22.26 -8.91 39.69
C ILE A 414 23.38 -9.13 38.65
N TYR A 415 24.64 -9.18 39.08
CA TYR A 415 25.76 -9.45 38.17
C TYR A 415 25.79 -10.90 37.71
N GLU A 416 25.46 -11.85 38.59
CA GLU A 416 25.33 -13.25 38.18
C GLU A 416 24.19 -13.42 37.18
N LEU A 417 23.02 -12.83 37.45
CA LEU A 417 21.87 -12.85 36.55
C LEU A 417 22.20 -12.21 35.20
N ALA A 418 22.80 -11.02 35.19
CA ALA A 418 23.20 -10.32 33.98
C ALA A 418 24.24 -11.11 33.18
N THR A 419 25.18 -11.81 33.84
CA THR A 419 26.18 -12.66 33.16
C THR A 419 25.53 -13.90 32.51
N VAL A 420 24.48 -14.45 33.11
CA VAL A 420 23.70 -15.55 32.52
C VAL A 420 22.86 -15.02 31.35
N ALA A 421 22.13 -13.93 31.58
CA ALA A 421 21.30 -13.27 30.58
C ALA A 421 22.11 -12.83 29.35
N GLU A 422 23.32 -12.31 29.53
CA GLU A 422 24.25 -11.93 28.46
C GLU A 422 24.43 -13.06 27.44
N ASN A 423 24.46 -14.34 27.85
CA ASN A 423 24.62 -15.46 26.91
C ASN A 423 23.35 -15.77 26.12
N TYR A 424 22.18 -15.71 26.77
CA TYR A 424 20.90 -16.10 26.14
C TYR A 424 20.28 -14.97 25.32
N VAL A 425 20.35 -13.73 25.83
CA VAL A 425 19.79 -12.54 25.16
C VAL A 425 20.52 -12.29 23.83
N VAL A 426 21.84 -12.50 23.78
CA VAL A 426 22.61 -12.41 22.54
C VAL A 426 22.15 -13.46 21.52
N LEU A 427 21.94 -14.71 21.95
CA LEU A 427 21.45 -15.76 21.06
C LEU A 427 20.05 -15.45 20.51
N LEU A 428 19.16 -14.95 21.36
CA LEU A 428 17.81 -14.54 20.96
C LEU A 428 17.83 -13.32 20.02
N CYS A 429 18.74 -12.38 20.24
CA CYS A 429 19.00 -11.28 19.31
C CYS A 429 19.44 -11.79 17.94
N PHE A 430 20.38 -12.74 17.91
CA PHE A 430 20.82 -13.39 16.67
C PHE A 430 19.67 -14.10 15.95
N VAL A 431 18.84 -14.85 16.67
CA VAL A 431 17.64 -15.51 16.08
C VAL A 431 16.66 -14.48 15.53
N GLY A 432 16.46 -13.36 16.22
CA GLY A 432 15.67 -12.23 15.72
C GLY A 432 16.25 -11.66 14.41
N CYS A 433 17.57 -11.46 14.35
CA CYS A 433 18.25 -10.97 13.14
C CYS A 433 18.12 -11.97 11.98
N LEU A 434 18.37 -13.26 12.24
CA LEU A 434 18.26 -14.30 11.23
C LEU A 434 16.82 -14.43 10.71
N GLY A 435 15.83 -14.44 11.61
CA GLY A 435 14.41 -14.48 11.24
C GLY A 435 14.00 -13.28 10.40
N LEU A 436 14.45 -12.07 10.78
CA LEU A 436 14.17 -10.85 10.02
C LEU A 436 14.83 -10.90 8.64
N TYR A 437 16.09 -11.34 8.54
CA TYR A 437 16.78 -11.49 7.27
C TYR A 437 16.06 -12.46 6.33
N LEU A 438 15.76 -13.67 6.81
CA LEU A 438 15.09 -14.69 6.00
C LEU A 438 13.68 -14.27 5.59
N ALA A 439 12.92 -13.67 6.50
CA ALA A 439 11.56 -13.20 6.20
C ALA A 439 11.54 -12.00 5.25
N SER A 440 12.56 -11.14 5.29
CA SER A 440 12.64 -9.95 4.42
C SER A 440 13.31 -10.20 3.06
N MET A 441 14.02 -11.31 2.89
CA MET A 441 14.77 -11.62 1.67
C MET A 441 13.90 -11.62 0.40
N PRO A 442 12.70 -12.24 0.36
CA PRO A 442 11.84 -12.20 -0.83
C PRO A 442 11.43 -10.77 -1.20
N PHE A 443 11.18 -9.92 -0.19
CA PHE A 443 10.82 -8.51 -0.40
C PHE A 443 11.99 -7.71 -0.95
N ALA A 444 13.19 -7.92 -0.42
CA ALA A 444 14.40 -7.28 -0.90
C ALA A 444 14.70 -7.68 -2.35
N GLN A 445 14.53 -8.96 -2.70
CA GLN A 445 14.70 -9.46 -4.06
C GLN A 445 13.67 -8.87 -5.03
N ASN A 446 12.39 -8.87 -4.67
CA ASN A 446 11.33 -8.27 -5.49
C ASN A 446 11.56 -6.78 -5.70
N PHE A 447 11.98 -6.06 -4.65
CA PHE A 447 12.31 -4.65 -4.76
C PHE A 447 13.55 -4.41 -5.62
N ALA A 448 14.62 -5.21 -5.45
CA ALA A 448 15.82 -5.10 -6.26
C ALA A 448 15.53 -5.39 -7.74
N HIS A 449 14.70 -6.40 -8.02
CA HIS A 449 14.23 -6.70 -9.36
C HIS A 449 13.43 -5.52 -9.93
N TYR A 450 12.46 -5.00 -9.18
CA TYR A 450 11.68 -3.83 -9.56
C TYR A 450 12.56 -2.62 -9.90
N MET A 451 13.57 -2.32 -9.07
CA MET A 451 14.45 -1.18 -9.30
C MET A 451 15.43 -1.41 -10.44
N SER A 452 15.80 -2.65 -10.76
CA SER A 452 16.82 -2.96 -11.77
C SER A 452 16.26 -3.16 -13.17
N ASP A 453 15.09 -3.77 -13.32
CA ASP A 453 14.45 -4.02 -14.61
C ASP A 453 14.14 -2.72 -15.35
N PRO A 454 14.58 -2.50 -16.60
CA PRO A 454 14.21 -1.33 -17.38
C PRO A 454 12.77 -1.40 -17.94
N GLY A 455 12.16 -2.59 -18.02
CA GLY A 455 10.88 -2.82 -18.68
C GLY A 455 9.65 -2.30 -17.93
N PRO A 456 8.48 -2.21 -18.59
CA PRO A 456 7.21 -1.98 -17.92
C PRO A 456 6.94 -3.10 -16.92
N PHE A 457 6.50 -2.73 -15.73
CA PHE A 457 6.11 -3.69 -14.69
C PHE A 457 4.59 -3.67 -14.62
N PRO A 458 3.87 -4.61 -15.28
CA PRO A 458 2.40 -4.62 -15.31
C PRO A 458 1.78 -5.06 -13.97
N GLU A 459 2.59 -5.56 -13.03
CA GLU A 459 2.12 -6.11 -11.76
C GLU A 459 2.54 -5.21 -10.59
N VAL A 460 2.38 -3.90 -10.73
CA VAL A 460 2.84 -2.96 -9.70
C VAL A 460 2.09 -3.15 -8.38
N GLU A 461 0.88 -3.71 -8.45
CA GLU A 461 0.13 -4.16 -7.28
C GLU A 461 0.92 -5.17 -6.46
N HIS A 462 1.67 -6.11 -7.05
CA HIS A 462 2.45 -7.05 -6.25
C HIS A 462 3.54 -6.35 -5.44
N LEU A 463 4.07 -5.22 -5.93
CA LEU A 463 5.00 -4.43 -5.14
C LEU A 463 4.27 -3.70 -4.00
N VAL A 464 3.06 -3.17 -4.22
CA VAL A 464 2.20 -2.61 -3.15
C VAL A 464 1.75 -3.68 -2.16
N GLU A 465 1.50 -4.89 -2.66
CA GLU A 465 1.02 -6.02 -1.88
C GLU A 465 2.13 -6.64 -1.03
N ASN A 466 3.37 -6.56 -1.51
CA ASN A 466 4.53 -6.97 -0.77
C ASN A 466 5.08 -5.83 0.13
N SER A 467 4.76 -4.57 -0.13
CA SER A 467 5.13 -3.45 0.74
C SER A 467 4.37 -3.22 2.08
N PRO A 468 3.31 -3.95 2.50
CA PRO A 468 2.68 -3.74 3.81
C PRO A 468 3.44 -4.46 4.93
N ALA A 469 4.28 -5.45 4.59
CA ALA A 469 5.33 -5.89 5.52
C ALA A 469 6.19 -4.69 5.94
N THR A 470 6.28 -3.69 5.05
CA THR A 470 6.97 -2.43 5.26
C THR A 470 6.10 -1.22 5.68
N LEU A 471 4.77 -1.33 5.80
CA LEU A 471 3.91 -0.15 6.08
C LEU A 471 2.89 -0.36 7.21
N ALA A 472 3.03 -1.44 7.98
CA ALA A 472 2.02 -1.95 8.92
C ALA A 472 0.79 -2.48 8.18
N ALA A 473 0.40 -3.74 8.42
CA ALA A 473 -0.81 -4.30 7.83
C ALA A 473 -2.02 -3.39 8.14
N PRO A 474 -2.75 -2.88 7.13
CA PRO A 474 -4.03 -2.23 7.36
C PRO A 474 -4.93 -3.08 8.26
N PRO A 475 -5.79 -2.45 9.09
CA PRO A 475 -6.66 -3.17 10.02
C PRO A 475 -7.52 -4.27 9.38
N PHE A 476 -7.90 -4.12 8.09
CA PHE A 476 -8.66 -5.13 7.37
C PHE A 476 -7.86 -6.42 7.10
N LEU A 477 -6.57 -6.34 6.79
CA LEU A 477 -5.72 -7.53 6.64
C LEU A 477 -5.54 -8.28 7.97
N ARG A 478 -5.68 -7.60 9.11
CA ARG A 478 -5.69 -8.26 10.43
C ARG A 478 -6.96 -9.05 10.69
N ARG A 479 -8.08 -8.69 10.06
CA ARG A 479 -9.37 -9.42 10.16
C ARG A 479 -9.36 -10.69 9.31
N GLU A 480 -8.58 -10.72 8.24
CA GLU A 480 -8.45 -11.90 7.36
C GLU A 480 -7.46 -12.94 7.87
N LEU A 481 -6.53 -12.53 8.75
CA LEU A 481 -5.74 -13.49 9.48
C LEU A 481 -6.69 -14.29 10.40
N PRO A 482 -6.67 -15.64 10.36
CA PRO A 482 -7.41 -16.47 11.31
C PRO A 482 -6.75 -16.44 12.70
N LEU A 483 -6.40 -15.25 13.19
CA LEU A 483 -5.88 -14.99 14.53
C LEU A 483 -6.96 -15.11 15.60
N GLU A 484 -8.24 -15.10 15.22
CA GLU A 484 -9.34 -15.54 16.08
C GLU A 484 -9.28 -17.05 16.39
N GLY A 485 -8.43 -17.81 15.68
CA GLY A 485 -8.14 -19.22 15.95
C GLY A 485 -6.90 -19.47 16.82
N SER A 486 -6.53 -20.76 16.94
CA SER A 486 -5.53 -21.40 17.81
C SER A 486 -4.14 -20.73 17.91
N LEU A 487 -3.82 -19.73 17.11
CA LEU A 487 -2.54 -19.03 17.11
C LEU A 487 -2.31 -18.08 18.27
N GLY A 488 -3.35 -17.42 18.79
CA GLY A 488 -3.23 -16.72 20.07
C GLY A 488 -2.84 -17.70 21.19
N ALA A 489 -3.39 -18.93 21.12
CA ALA A 489 -3.02 -20.03 21.99
C ALA A 489 -1.59 -20.53 21.70
N TYR A 490 -1.19 -20.76 20.44
CA TYR A 490 0.18 -21.18 20.11
C TYR A 490 1.23 -20.13 20.48
N ALA A 491 0.99 -18.85 20.24
CA ALA A 491 1.90 -17.78 20.63
C ALA A 491 2.02 -17.69 22.16
N THR A 492 0.92 -17.83 22.90
CA THR A 492 0.99 -17.92 24.37
C THR A 492 1.66 -19.21 24.84
N TYR A 493 1.48 -20.36 24.17
CA TYR A 493 2.20 -21.61 24.47
C TYR A 493 3.70 -21.53 24.14
N VAL A 494 4.09 -20.87 23.05
CA VAL A 494 5.49 -20.64 22.68
C VAL A 494 6.15 -19.69 23.67
N MET A 495 5.47 -18.59 24.04
CA MET A 495 5.97 -17.66 25.05
C MET A 495 6.04 -18.33 26.43
N ALA A 496 5.01 -19.09 26.83
CA ALA A 496 5.01 -19.86 28.06
C ALA A 496 6.11 -20.93 28.05
N GLY A 497 6.30 -21.63 26.93
CA GLY A 497 7.38 -22.60 26.73
C GLY A 497 8.77 -21.97 26.84
N LEU A 498 8.96 -20.78 26.26
CA LEU A 498 10.18 -19.97 26.42
C LEU A 498 10.40 -19.56 27.88
N VAL A 499 9.35 -19.07 28.56
CA VAL A 499 9.44 -18.72 29.99
C VAL A 499 9.76 -19.94 30.85
N VAL A 500 9.14 -21.10 30.59
CA VAL A 500 9.41 -22.36 31.29
C VAL A 500 10.83 -22.81 31.02
N LEU A 501 11.29 -22.83 29.76
CA LEU A 501 12.65 -23.20 29.39
C LEU A 501 13.68 -22.32 30.11
N VAL A 502 13.49 -21.00 30.07
CA VAL A 502 14.37 -20.04 30.76
C VAL A 502 14.34 -20.28 32.27
N SER A 503 13.15 -20.47 32.86
CA SER A 503 12.98 -20.69 34.31
C SER A 503 13.62 -22.00 34.77
N VAL A 504 13.43 -23.10 34.04
CA VAL A 504 14.04 -24.41 34.31
C VAL A 504 15.56 -24.30 34.19
N THR A 505 16.07 -23.62 33.17
CA THR A 505 17.51 -23.45 32.99
C THR A 505 18.14 -22.62 34.11
N VAL A 506 17.46 -21.56 34.54
CA VAL A 506 17.87 -20.73 35.70
C VAL A 506 17.82 -21.54 37.00
N LEU A 507 16.75 -22.31 37.23
CA LEU A 507 16.57 -23.13 38.42
C LEU A 507 17.62 -24.26 38.48
N ALA A 508 17.85 -24.97 37.37
CA ALA A 508 18.86 -26.02 37.28
C ALA A 508 20.26 -25.47 37.57
N HIS A 509 20.58 -24.28 37.03
CA HIS A 509 21.84 -23.60 37.33
C HIS A 509 21.95 -23.23 38.81
N TRP A 510 20.88 -22.73 39.41
CA TRP A 510 20.83 -22.36 40.83
C TRP A 510 20.98 -23.57 41.74
N LEU A 511 20.26 -24.66 41.47
CA LEU A 511 20.36 -25.92 42.21
C LEU A 511 21.76 -26.55 42.12
N GLY A 512 22.38 -26.50 40.92
CA GLY A 512 23.77 -26.94 40.73
C GLY A 512 24.75 -26.16 41.61
N LYS A 513 24.62 -24.83 41.68
CA LYS A 513 25.42 -24.00 42.59
C LYS A 513 25.15 -24.32 44.07
N ARG A 514 23.89 -24.56 44.45
CA ARG A 514 23.54 -24.88 45.84
C ARG A 514 24.15 -26.21 46.27
N LYS A 515 24.03 -27.26 45.44
CA LYS A 515 24.66 -28.57 45.70
C LYS A 515 26.18 -28.45 45.83
N ALA A 516 26.83 -27.65 45.00
CA ALA A 516 28.28 -27.42 45.09
C ALA A 516 28.70 -26.70 46.38
N ARG A 517 27.84 -25.89 47.01
CA ARG A 517 28.11 -25.24 48.30
C ARG A 517 27.89 -26.16 49.51
N THR A 518 26.98 -27.12 49.38
CA THR A 518 26.64 -28.05 50.48
C THR A 518 27.42 -29.35 50.41
N ALA A 519 28.11 -29.63 49.30
CA ALA A 519 29.04 -30.74 49.23
C ALA A 519 30.12 -30.52 50.31
N PRO A 520 30.28 -31.44 51.28
CA PRO A 520 31.31 -31.31 52.29
C PRO A 520 32.65 -31.14 51.58
N ALA A 521 33.46 -30.18 52.04
CA ALA A 521 34.82 -30.03 51.55
C ALA A 521 35.49 -31.39 51.75
N ALA A 522 35.74 -32.11 50.65
CA ALA A 522 36.52 -33.33 50.72
C ALA A 522 37.84 -32.92 51.37
N THR A 523 38.05 -33.41 52.59
CA THR A 523 39.26 -33.18 53.37
C THR A 523 40.43 -33.69 52.56
N ALA A 524 41.18 -32.75 51.99
CA ALA A 524 42.52 -32.98 51.46
C ALA A 524 43.53 -32.67 52.57
#